data_AF-A0A496RKK0-F1
#
_entry.id   AF-A0A496RKK0-F1
#
_cell.length_a   1.000
_cell.length_b   1.000
_cell.length_c   1.000
_cell.angle_alpha   90.00
_cell.angle_beta   90.00
_cell.angle_gamma   90.00
#
_symmetry.space_group_name_H-M   'P 1'
#
loop_
_entity.id
_entity.type
_entity.pdbx_description
1 polymer ?
#
loop_
_entity_poly.entity_id
_entity_poly.type
_entity_poly.pdbx_seq_one_letter_code
_entity_poly.pdbx_strand_id
1 'polypeptide(L)'
;MFYLERGLALDLFKDRFSIIPVKDYPLLVSLTEAFFYNCLGRFDESLVKLVFMFFYLSLLAYFYSLTKDIFGRYISALFTFFLATVPLVAEFGVGYYLGYADLVFTYFNFVSVTSLWLWILQKKKEFFYISSLFVGFALWTKLEGLVLFAANLICLVTAKFFFQKDKRAFLKIILNYAFFPVLVAISWYYTVFSSRASSVHFSAQSLPFSFGLIINRFLKLSNRFFQESLTFSRWNIFWVLLIMLPLIYFKRITNKNNAPVLLNLILQLFLYTVVIIIDIDFNTVLFNSLSRLMMHLIPLVILVILNNVFENKTAILARENKSKK
;
A
#
# COMPACT_ATOMS: atom_id res chain seq x y z
N MET A 1 1.24 -15.52 -20.51
CA MET A 1 2.46 -16.34 -20.56
C MET A 1 2.28 -17.64 -19.80
N PHE A 2 2.20 -17.62 -18.46
CA PHE A 2 2.09 -18.83 -17.62
C PHE A 2 0.97 -19.81 -18.03
N TYR A 3 -0.19 -19.31 -18.45
CA TYR A 3 -1.29 -20.13 -18.98
C TYR A 3 -0.90 -20.88 -20.26
N LEU A 4 -0.29 -20.18 -21.23
CA LEU A 4 0.11 -20.76 -22.52
C LEU A 4 1.23 -21.79 -22.35
N GLU A 5 2.14 -21.55 -21.41
CA GLU A 5 3.26 -22.43 -21.11
C GLU A 5 2.90 -23.59 -20.17
N ARG A 6 1.68 -23.59 -19.63
CA ARG A 6 1.20 -24.58 -18.66
C ARG A 6 2.13 -24.77 -17.45
N GLY A 7 2.82 -23.70 -17.03
CA GLY A 7 3.76 -23.76 -15.93
C GLY A 7 4.58 -22.48 -15.72
N LEU A 8 5.47 -22.52 -14.72
CA LEU A 8 6.51 -21.51 -14.50
C LEU A 8 7.76 -21.94 -15.27
N ALA A 9 7.96 -21.46 -16.49
CA ALA A 9 9.20 -21.70 -17.23
C ALA A 9 10.34 -20.87 -16.63
N LEU A 10 11.06 -21.46 -15.67
CA LEU A 10 12.13 -20.79 -14.91
C LEU A 10 13.24 -20.22 -15.80
N ASP A 11 13.44 -20.77 -16.99
CA ASP A 11 14.47 -20.31 -17.93
C ASP A 11 14.18 -18.93 -18.51
N LEU A 12 12.90 -18.52 -18.54
CA LEU A 12 12.51 -17.15 -18.93
C LEU A 12 13.05 -16.10 -17.96
N PHE A 13 13.23 -16.45 -16.69
CA PHE A 13 13.79 -15.56 -15.69
C PHE A 13 15.33 -15.50 -15.78
N LYS A 14 15.97 -16.48 -16.41
CA LYS A 14 17.44 -16.57 -16.55
C LYS A 14 17.97 -15.77 -17.74
N ASP A 15 17.28 -15.77 -18.88
CA ASP A 15 17.83 -15.23 -20.14
C ASP A 15 17.81 -13.70 -20.23
N ARG A 16 18.96 -13.05 -20.44
CA ARG A 16 19.07 -11.58 -20.56
C ARG A 16 18.23 -10.97 -21.69
N PHE A 17 17.82 -11.78 -22.66
CA PHE A 17 17.00 -11.37 -23.80
C PHE A 17 15.52 -11.78 -23.68
N SER A 18 15.09 -12.24 -22.50
CA SER A 18 13.71 -12.65 -22.27
C SER A 18 12.72 -11.50 -22.52
N ILE A 19 11.55 -11.84 -23.06
CA ILE A 19 10.42 -10.92 -23.32
C ILE A 19 9.87 -10.31 -22.01
N ILE A 20 10.21 -10.86 -20.84
CA ILE A 20 9.77 -10.35 -19.52
C ILE A 20 10.61 -9.11 -19.15
N PRO A 21 10.02 -7.90 -19.14
CA PRO A 21 10.78 -6.66 -18.95
C PRO A 21 11.26 -6.46 -17.51
N VAL A 22 10.59 -7.05 -16.51
CA VAL A 22 10.96 -6.93 -15.08
C VAL A 22 10.84 -8.29 -14.41
N LYS A 23 11.98 -8.97 -14.26
CA LYS A 23 12.06 -10.39 -13.82
C LYS A 23 11.92 -10.58 -12.31
N ASP A 24 12.14 -9.52 -11.55
CA ASP A 24 12.04 -9.47 -10.10
C ASP A 24 10.67 -8.97 -9.62
N TYR A 25 9.75 -8.66 -10.54
CA TYR A 25 8.42 -8.18 -10.19
C TYR A 25 7.52 -9.29 -9.62
N PRO A 26 6.92 -9.10 -8.43
CA PRO A 26 6.06 -10.10 -7.82
C PRO A 26 4.88 -10.55 -8.71
N LEU A 27 4.61 -11.86 -8.69
CA LEU A 27 3.72 -12.50 -9.67
C LEU A 27 2.27 -12.72 -9.20
N LEU A 28 1.83 -12.21 -8.05
CA LEU A 28 0.49 -12.53 -7.55
C LEU A 28 -0.62 -12.24 -8.58
N VAL A 29 -0.55 -11.08 -9.24
CA VAL A 29 -1.53 -10.68 -10.27
C VAL A 29 -1.49 -11.66 -11.44
N SER A 30 -0.31 -11.86 -12.04
CA SER A 30 -0.13 -12.73 -13.21
C SER A 30 -0.47 -14.20 -12.92
N LEU A 31 -0.19 -14.70 -11.71
CA LEU A 31 -0.57 -16.04 -11.27
C LEU A 31 -2.07 -16.14 -11.01
N THR A 32 -2.70 -15.09 -10.49
CA THR A 32 -4.16 -15.01 -10.37
C THR A 32 -4.79 -15.09 -11.76
N GLU A 33 -4.32 -14.31 -12.73
CA GLU A 33 -4.79 -14.38 -14.10
C GLU A 33 -4.63 -15.80 -14.68
N ALA A 34 -3.44 -16.39 -14.53
CA ALA A 34 -3.15 -17.74 -15.01
C ALA A 34 -4.07 -18.80 -14.38
N PHE A 35 -4.36 -18.69 -13.08
CA PHE A 35 -5.30 -19.55 -12.38
C PHE A 35 -6.70 -19.45 -13.00
N PHE A 36 -7.21 -18.24 -13.24
CA PHE A 36 -8.53 -18.07 -13.83
C PHE A 36 -8.59 -18.49 -15.30
N TYR A 37 -7.55 -18.25 -16.10
CA TYR A 37 -7.47 -18.80 -17.46
C TYR A 37 -7.53 -20.33 -17.45
N ASN A 38 -6.82 -20.98 -16.51
CA ASN A 38 -6.89 -22.43 -16.33
C ASN A 38 -8.29 -22.92 -15.95
N CYS A 39 -8.97 -22.23 -15.04
CA CYS A 39 -10.35 -22.55 -14.67
C CYS A 39 -11.34 -22.39 -15.84
N LEU A 40 -11.13 -21.39 -16.70
CA LEU A 40 -11.97 -21.14 -17.87
C LEU A 40 -11.69 -22.10 -19.03
N GLY A 41 -10.50 -22.70 -19.09
CA GLY A 41 -10.05 -23.56 -20.19
C GLY A 41 -9.87 -22.82 -21.53
N ARG A 42 -9.95 -21.49 -21.52
CA ARG A 42 -9.81 -20.62 -22.70
C ARG A 42 -9.19 -19.29 -22.32
N PHE A 43 -8.57 -18.64 -23.30
CA PHE A 43 -8.06 -17.29 -23.13
C PHE A 43 -9.21 -16.28 -23.31
N ASP A 44 -9.63 -15.64 -22.22
CA ASP A 44 -10.70 -14.64 -22.19
C ASP A 44 -10.30 -13.51 -21.22
N GLU A 45 -9.65 -12.49 -21.76
CA GLU A 45 -9.05 -11.41 -20.96
C GLU A 45 -10.12 -10.60 -20.21
N SER A 46 -11.31 -10.41 -20.82
CA SER A 46 -12.40 -9.67 -20.21
C SER A 46 -12.92 -10.37 -18.95
N LEU A 47 -13.19 -11.68 -19.02
CA LEU A 47 -13.66 -12.43 -17.86
C LEU A 47 -12.64 -12.51 -16.73
N VAL A 48 -11.36 -12.71 -17.06
CA VAL A 48 -10.30 -12.75 -16.05
C VAL A 48 -10.12 -11.40 -15.37
N LYS A 49 -10.22 -10.30 -16.12
CA LYS A 49 -10.10 -8.95 -15.55
C LYS A 49 -11.21 -8.58 -14.57
N LEU A 50 -12.41 -9.17 -14.70
CA LEU A 50 -13.50 -8.97 -13.74
C LEU A 50 -13.13 -9.40 -12.31
N VAL A 51 -12.19 -10.34 -12.16
CA VAL A 51 -11.68 -10.74 -10.83
C VAL A 51 -11.11 -9.54 -10.07
N PHE A 52 -10.45 -8.62 -10.78
CA PHE A 52 -9.83 -7.45 -10.18
C PHE A 52 -10.84 -6.37 -9.75
N MET A 53 -12.05 -6.38 -10.33
CA MET A 53 -13.16 -5.53 -9.86
C MET A 53 -13.58 -5.91 -8.44
N PHE A 54 -13.43 -7.18 -8.04
CA PHE A 54 -13.72 -7.56 -6.65
C PHE A 54 -12.74 -6.97 -5.64
N PHE A 55 -11.50 -6.64 -6.03
CA PHE A 55 -10.59 -5.89 -5.16
C PHE A 55 -11.04 -4.44 -4.97
N TYR A 56 -11.56 -3.80 -6.02
CA TYR A 56 -12.19 -2.47 -5.92
C TYR A 56 -13.38 -2.51 -4.94
N LEU A 57 -14.31 -3.44 -5.16
CA LEU A 57 -15.49 -3.59 -4.31
C LEU A 57 -15.11 -3.95 -2.87
N SER A 58 -14.10 -4.81 -2.67
CA SER A 58 -13.59 -5.17 -1.34
C SER A 58 -12.95 -3.99 -0.64
N LEU A 59 -12.21 -3.14 -1.35
CA LEU A 59 -11.66 -1.89 -0.80
C LEU A 59 -12.78 -0.97 -0.31
N LEU A 60 -13.81 -0.73 -1.13
CA LEU A 60 -14.94 0.12 -0.76
C LEU A 60 -15.75 -0.47 0.39
N ALA A 61 -16.06 -1.76 0.34
CA ALA A 61 -16.82 -2.46 1.38
C ALA A 61 -16.07 -2.46 2.71
N TYR A 62 -14.76 -2.74 2.70
CA TYR A 62 -13.93 -2.71 3.90
C TYR A 62 -13.80 -1.29 4.46
N PHE A 63 -13.58 -0.29 3.60
CA PHE A 63 -13.55 1.12 4.01
C PHE A 63 -14.87 1.55 4.66
N TYR A 64 -16.00 1.23 4.03
CA TYR A 64 -17.33 1.51 4.58
C TYR A 64 -17.52 0.80 5.92
N SER A 65 -17.25 -0.50 6.00
CA SER A 65 -17.45 -1.29 7.22
C SER A 65 -16.61 -0.76 8.38
N LEU A 66 -15.32 -0.49 8.14
CA LEU A 66 -14.41 0.05 9.13
C LEU A 66 -14.89 1.40 9.66
N THR A 67 -15.27 2.30 8.75
CA THR A 67 -15.65 3.67 9.12
C THR A 67 -17.06 3.73 9.71
N LYS A 68 -17.98 2.85 9.31
CA LYS A 68 -19.40 2.87 9.73
C LYS A 68 -19.52 2.75 11.24
N ASP A 69 -18.74 1.84 11.83
CA ASP A 69 -18.78 1.60 13.27
C ASP A 69 -18.16 2.77 14.06
N ILE A 70 -17.26 3.52 13.43
CA ILE A 70 -16.54 4.65 14.03
C ILE A 70 -17.32 5.96 13.87
N PHE A 71 -17.81 6.29 12.68
CA PHE A 71 -18.37 7.61 12.34
C PHE A 71 -19.88 7.58 12.04
N GLY A 72 -20.48 6.39 11.93
CA GLY A 72 -21.90 6.22 11.58
C GLY A 72 -22.15 6.07 10.08
N ARG A 73 -23.32 5.51 9.75
CA ARG A 73 -23.65 5.04 8.40
C ARG A 73 -23.57 6.10 7.30
N TYR A 74 -24.03 7.32 7.58
CA TYR A 74 -24.18 8.35 6.55
C TYR A 74 -22.84 8.98 6.18
N ILE A 75 -22.03 9.33 7.18
CA ILE A 75 -20.68 9.85 6.98
C ILE A 75 -19.82 8.82 6.26
N SER A 76 -19.88 7.56 6.70
CA SER A 76 -19.16 6.47 6.04
C SER A 76 -19.60 6.24 4.60
N ALA A 77 -20.90 6.27 4.31
CA ALA A 77 -21.39 6.14 2.94
C ALA A 77 -20.88 7.29 2.05
N LEU A 78 -20.94 8.53 2.54
CA LEU A 78 -20.46 9.71 1.82
C LEU A 78 -18.97 9.63 1.50
N PHE A 79 -18.12 9.27 2.47
CA PHE A 79 -16.68 9.19 2.24
C PHE A 79 -16.27 7.94 1.45
N THR A 80 -17.03 6.85 1.54
CA THR A 80 -16.87 5.70 0.63
C THR A 80 -17.23 6.09 -0.80
N PHE A 81 -18.29 6.88 -0.99
CA PHE A 81 -18.65 7.44 -2.29
C PHE A 81 -17.54 8.34 -2.84
N PHE A 82 -16.96 9.21 -2.00
CA PHE A 82 -15.80 10.01 -2.43
C PHE A 82 -14.61 9.14 -2.82
N LEU A 83 -14.27 8.11 -2.04
CA LEU A 83 -13.22 7.16 -2.40
C LEU A 83 -13.51 6.46 -3.74
N ALA A 84 -14.75 6.02 -3.94
CA ALA A 84 -15.19 5.34 -5.15
C ALA A 84 -15.11 6.25 -6.40
N THR A 85 -15.39 7.55 -6.22
CA THR A 85 -15.44 8.54 -7.31
C THR A 85 -14.14 9.30 -7.54
N VAL A 86 -13.06 8.98 -6.82
CA VAL A 86 -11.73 9.49 -7.20
C VAL A 86 -11.39 8.91 -8.58
N PRO A 87 -11.17 9.74 -9.62
CA PRO A 87 -11.05 9.26 -10.99
C PRO A 87 -9.96 8.20 -11.13
N LEU A 88 -8.79 8.44 -10.55
CA LEU A 88 -7.70 7.46 -10.58
C LEU A 88 -8.08 6.12 -9.92
N VAL A 89 -8.78 6.12 -8.77
CA VAL A 89 -9.20 4.86 -8.12
C VAL A 89 -10.23 4.14 -8.98
N ALA A 90 -11.16 4.87 -9.58
CA ALA A 90 -12.16 4.32 -10.47
C ALA A 90 -11.55 3.75 -11.76
N GLU A 91 -10.56 4.43 -12.36
CA GLU A 91 -9.86 3.94 -13.56
C GLU A 91 -9.14 2.62 -13.32
N PHE A 92 -8.56 2.43 -12.13
CA PHE A 92 -7.94 1.16 -11.73
C PHE A 92 -8.97 0.10 -11.28
N GLY A 93 -10.14 0.52 -10.79
CA GLY A 93 -11.18 -0.36 -10.24
C GLY A 93 -12.17 -0.93 -11.26
N VAL A 94 -12.56 -0.13 -12.23
CA VAL A 94 -13.59 -0.48 -13.23
C VAL A 94 -13.28 0.06 -14.62
N GLY A 95 -12.17 0.79 -14.80
CA GLY A 95 -11.82 1.47 -16.03
C GLY A 95 -10.63 0.88 -16.77
N TYR A 96 -9.89 1.77 -17.43
CA TYR A 96 -8.80 1.40 -18.35
C TYR A 96 -7.66 0.62 -17.70
N TYR A 97 -7.38 0.87 -16.41
CA TYR A 97 -6.29 0.22 -15.67
C TYR A 97 -6.77 -1.03 -14.90
N LEU A 98 -7.93 -1.59 -15.24
CA LEU A 98 -8.42 -2.83 -14.63
C LEU A 98 -7.43 -3.99 -14.87
N GLY A 99 -7.09 -4.70 -13.80
CA GLY A 99 -6.08 -5.78 -13.81
C GLY A 99 -4.69 -5.34 -13.40
N TYR A 100 -4.46 -4.05 -13.16
CA TYR A 100 -3.17 -3.58 -12.66
C TYR A 100 -2.98 -3.92 -11.18
N ALA A 101 -1.73 -4.24 -10.82
CA ALA A 101 -1.35 -4.60 -9.46
C ALA A 101 -1.57 -3.49 -8.42
N ASP A 102 -1.65 -2.23 -8.86
CA ASP A 102 -1.76 -1.07 -7.99
C ASP A 102 -3.01 -1.08 -7.12
N LEU A 103 -4.17 -1.50 -7.65
CA LEU A 103 -5.40 -1.53 -6.86
C LEU A 103 -5.39 -2.67 -5.86
N VAL A 104 -4.96 -3.86 -6.30
CA VAL A 104 -4.79 -5.04 -5.44
C VAL A 104 -3.87 -4.69 -4.28
N PHE A 105 -2.76 -4.02 -4.58
CA PHE A 105 -1.83 -3.52 -3.59
C PHE A 105 -2.47 -2.47 -2.66
N THR A 106 -3.22 -1.52 -3.21
CA THR A 106 -3.93 -0.49 -2.43
C THR A 106 -4.88 -1.10 -1.41
N TYR A 107 -5.62 -2.14 -1.82
CA TYR A 107 -6.47 -2.90 -0.92
C TYR A 107 -5.67 -3.56 0.21
N PHE A 108 -4.61 -4.30 -0.12
CA PHE A 108 -3.78 -4.97 0.88
C PHE A 108 -3.07 -4.00 1.82
N ASN A 109 -2.57 -2.88 1.29
CA ASN A 109 -2.00 -1.79 2.05
C ASN A 109 -3.01 -1.25 3.06
N PHE A 110 -4.20 -0.86 2.60
CA PHE A 110 -5.21 -0.28 3.46
C PHE A 110 -5.65 -1.22 4.58
N VAL A 111 -5.95 -2.48 4.28
CA VAL A 111 -6.33 -3.48 5.30
C VAL A 111 -5.19 -3.71 6.28
N SER A 112 -3.95 -3.82 5.80
CA SER A 112 -2.79 -4.07 6.66
C SER A 112 -2.54 -2.94 7.66
N VAL A 113 -2.53 -1.69 7.18
CA VAL A 113 -2.27 -0.50 8.03
C VAL A 113 -3.42 -0.28 9.01
N THR A 114 -4.67 -0.38 8.56
CA THR A 114 -5.83 -0.18 9.44
C THR A 114 -5.97 -1.28 10.47
N SER A 115 -5.65 -2.53 10.12
CA SER A 115 -5.61 -3.62 11.11
C SER A 115 -4.50 -3.40 12.13
N LEU A 116 -3.31 -2.95 11.72
CA LEU A 116 -2.24 -2.61 12.67
C LEU A 116 -2.70 -1.49 13.62
N TRP A 117 -3.36 -0.47 13.09
CA TRP A 117 -3.95 0.61 13.87
C TRP A 117 -5.00 0.11 14.87
N LEU A 118 -5.93 -0.74 14.44
CA LEU A 118 -6.92 -1.34 15.33
C LEU A 118 -6.29 -2.23 16.40
N TRP A 119 -5.21 -2.97 16.09
CA TRP A 119 -4.45 -3.69 17.11
C TRP A 119 -3.84 -2.75 18.14
N ILE A 120 -3.28 -1.60 17.71
CA ILE A 120 -2.72 -0.60 18.64
C ILE A 120 -3.80 -0.06 19.56
N LEU A 121 -5.01 0.21 19.04
CA LEU A 121 -6.13 0.77 19.82
C LEU A 121 -6.82 -0.26 20.71
N GLN A 122 -7.17 -1.43 20.16
CA GLN A 122 -8.03 -2.43 20.81
C GLN A 122 -7.25 -3.56 21.49
N LYS A 123 -5.95 -3.71 21.20
CA LYS A 123 -5.08 -4.79 21.72
C LYS A 123 -5.53 -6.23 21.40
N LYS A 124 -6.49 -6.38 20.49
CA LYS A 124 -6.98 -7.67 19.97
C LYS A 124 -5.99 -8.29 18.99
N LYS A 125 -5.54 -9.52 19.27
CA LYS A 125 -4.45 -10.20 18.53
C LYS A 125 -4.83 -10.51 17.08
N GLU A 126 -6.11 -10.67 16.81
CA GLU A 126 -6.69 -10.93 15.49
C GLU A 126 -6.23 -9.87 14.49
N PHE A 127 -6.33 -8.59 14.86
CA PHE A 127 -5.91 -7.49 14.00
C PHE A 127 -4.39 -7.45 13.74
N PHE A 128 -3.57 -7.95 14.67
CA PHE A 128 -2.13 -8.09 14.45
C PHE A 128 -1.83 -9.11 13.36
N TYR A 129 -2.46 -10.28 13.43
CA TYR A 129 -2.25 -11.35 12.45
C TYR A 129 -2.88 -11.00 11.09
N ILE A 130 -4.05 -10.35 11.06
CA ILE A 130 -4.63 -9.82 9.82
C ILE A 130 -3.67 -8.82 9.18
N SER A 131 -3.12 -7.87 9.95
CA SER A 131 -2.15 -6.91 9.43
C SER A 131 -0.92 -7.57 8.82
N SER A 132 -0.36 -8.54 9.55
CA SER A 132 0.81 -9.34 9.14
C SER A 132 0.53 -10.11 7.84
N LEU A 133 -0.59 -10.81 7.74
CA LEU A 133 -1.00 -11.57 6.56
C LEU A 133 -1.17 -10.67 5.32
N PHE A 134 -1.86 -9.54 5.47
CA PHE A 134 -2.14 -8.64 4.35
C PHE A 134 -0.89 -7.91 3.85
N VAL A 135 0.09 -7.63 4.72
CA VAL A 135 1.40 -7.16 4.27
C VAL A 135 2.12 -8.24 3.45
N GLY A 136 1.94 -9.51 3.79
CA GLY A 136 2.49 -10.64 3.02
C GLY A 136 1.92 -10.69 1.61
N PHE A 137 0.60 -10.51 1.47
CA PHE A 137 -0.02 -10.38 0.16
C PHE A 137 0.47 -9.13 -0.59
N ALA A 138 0.66 -8.01 0.10
CA ALA A 138 1.21 -6.79 -0.51
C ALA A 138 2.64 -7.01 -1.06
N LEU A 139 3.50 -7.70 -0.30
CA LEU A 139 4.86 -8.10 -0.72
C LEU A 139 4.83 -8.98 -1.98
N TRP A 140 3.85 -9.89 -2.06
CA TRP A 140 3.69 -10.75 -3.23
C TRP A 140 3.00 -10.07 -4.42
N THR A 141 2.44 -8.87 -4.22
CA THR A 141 1.75 -8.12 -5.28
C THR A 141 2.70 -7.14 -5.98
N LYS A 142 3.52 -6.42 -5.22
CA LYS A 142 4.39 -5.35 -5.72
C LYS A 142 5.66 -5.20 -4.87
N LEU A 143 6.74 -4.69 -5.48
CA LEU A 143 8.00 -4.41 -4.77
C LEU A 143 7.82 -3.35 -3.67
N GLU A 144 6.89 -2.42 -3.88
CA GLU A 144 6.44 -1.42 -2.91
C GLU A 144 5.89 -2.05 -1.60
N GLY A 145 5.56 -3.35 -1.61
CA GLY A 145 5.23 -4.10 -0.40
C GLY A 145 6.35 -4.12 0.63
N LEU A 146 7.63 -4.00 0.21
CA LEU A 146 8.76 -3.87 1.12
C LEU A 146 8.72 -2.55 1.89
N VAL A 147 8.32 -1.46 1.20
CA VAL A 147 8.13 -0.15 1.81
C VAL A 147 7.02 -0.20 2.86
N LEU A 148 5.89 -0.82 2.52
CA LEU A 148 4.79 -1.03 3.45
C LEU A 148 5.22 -1.89 4.65
N PHE A 149 5.91 -3.00 4.41
CA PHE A 149 6.38 -3.89 5.48
C PHE A 149 7.31 -3.17 6.46
N ALA A 150 8.28 -2.41 5.93
CA ALA A 150 9.18 -1.59 6.73
C ALA A 150 8.42 -0.52 7.53
N ALA A 151 7.48 0.20 6.90
CA ALA A 151 6.66 1.19 7.58
C ALA A 151 5.82 0.59 8.71
N ASN A 152 5.23 -0.60 8.51
CA ASN A 152 4.47 -1.31 9.52
C ASN A 152 5.36 -1.79 10.68
N LEU A 153 6.55 -2.32 10.40
CA LEU A 153 7.50 -2.72 11.45
C LEU A 153 7.94 -1.52 12.30
N ILE A 154 8.26 -0.38 11.68
CA ILE A 154 8.62 0.85 12.41
C ILE A 154 7.43 1.31 13.26
N CYS A 155 6.21 1.29 12.72
CA CYS A 155 5.00 1.63 13.48
C CYS A 155 4.79 0.68 14.67
N LEU A 156 4.98 -0.62 14.46
CA LEU A 156 4.82 -1.66 15.47
C LEU A 156 5.82 -1.47 16.63
N VAL A 157 7.09 -1.25 16.29
CA VAL A 157 8.18 -1.00 17.24
C VAL A 157 7.90 0.28 18.01
N THR A 158 7.60 1.38 17.31
CA THR A 158 7.24 2.67 17.93
C THR A 158 6.04 2.52 18.85
N ALA A 159 5.00 1.79 18.43
CA ALA A 159 3.82 1.52 19.23
C ALA A 159 4.16 0.79 20.55
N LYS A 160 5.03 -0.21 20.48
CA LYS A 160 5.42 -1.00 21.66
C LYS A 160 6.31 -0.21 22.62
N PHE A 161 7.29 0.53 22.10
CA PHE A 161 8.20 1.36 22.91
C PHE A 161 7.49 2.52 23.61
N PHE A 162 6.70 3.30 22.87
CA PHE A 162 6.12 4.54 23.41
C PHE A 162 4.75 4.34 24.07
N PHE A 163 3.93 3.41 23.59
CA PHE A 163 2.56 3.25 24.10
C PHE A 163 2.40 2.06 25.05
N GLN A 164 3.25 1.03 24.97
CA GLN A 164 3.13 -0.18 25.80
C GLN A 164 4.26 -0.34 26.83
N LYS A 165 5.36 0.41 26.70
CA LYS A 165 6.52 0.44 27.62
C LYS A 165 7.19 -0.93 27.89
N ASP A 166 6.98 -1.92 27.01
CA ASP A 166 7.59 -3.26 27.12
C ASP A 166 8.77 -3.40 26.15
N LYS A 167 9.99 -3.22 26.68
CA LYS A 167 11.23 -3.24 25.89
C LYS A 167 11.82 -4.64 25.68
N ARG A 168 11.45 -5.63 26.49
CA ARG A 168 12.15 -6.94 26.54
C ARG A 168 11.65 -7.95 25.51
N ALA A 169 10.52 -7.67 24.85
CA ALA A 169 9.90 -8.56 23.86
C ALA A 169 9.82 -7.96 22.45
N PHE A 170 10.80 -7.12 22.05
CA PHE A 170 10.83 -6.49 20.72
C PHE A 170 11.18 -7.51 19.61
N LEU A 171 12.19 -8.36 19.83
CA LEU A 171 12.59 -9.36 18.82
C LEU A 171 11.44 -10.34 18.56
N LYS A 172 10.79 -10.83 19.63
CA LYS A 172 9.66 -11.75 19.55
C LYS A 172 8.47 -11.16 18.78
N ILE A 173 8.18 -9.86 18.96
CA ILE A 173 7.05 -9.26 18.23
C ILE A 173 7.38 -9.07 16.74
N ILE A 174 8.62 -8.73 16.40
CA ILE A 174 9.06 -8.64 15.00
C ILE A 174 9.01 -10.01 14.34
N LEU A 175 9.57 -11.05 14.97
CA LEU A 175 9.55 -12.41 14.44
C LEU A 175 8.11 -12.91 14.25
N ASN A 176 7.23 -12.66 15.22
CA ASN A 176 5.81 -13.03 15.10
C ASN A 176 5.09 -12.23 14.00
N TYR A 177 5.41 -10.95 13.82
CA TYR A 177 4.80 -10.13 12.77
C TYR A 177 5.34 -10.49 11.39
N ALA A 178 6.61 -10.89 11.30
CA ALA A 178 7.28 -11.28 10.06
C ALA A 178 6.88 -12.69 9.58
N PHE A 179 6.30 -13.52 10.46
CA PHE A 179 5.93 -14.91 10.15
C PHE A 179 5.06 -15.04 8.88
N PHE A 180 3.89 -14.40 8.83
CA PHE A 180 3.02 -14.47 7.64
C PHE A 180 3.61 -13.77 6.41
N PRO A 181 4.22 -12.57 6.51
CA PRO A 181 4.87 -11.92 5.38
C PRO A 181 5.92 -12.80 4.71
N VAL A 182 6.76 -13.44 5.52
CA VAL A 182 7.76 -14.40 5.04
C VAL A 182 7.06 -15.61 4.44
N LEU A 183 6.13 -16.25 5.15
CA LEU A 183 5.44 -17.45 4.68
C LEU A 183 4.74 -17.24 3.32
N VAL A 184 4.10 -16.09 3.12
CA VAL A 184 3.37 -15.77 1.89
C VAL A 184 4.32 -15.41 0.76
N ALA A 185 5.35 -14.60 1.03
CA ALA A 185 6.23 -14.07 -0.01
C ALA A 185 7.43 -14.99 -0.33
N ILE A 186 7.74 -15.97 0.52
CA ILE A 186 8.93 -16.84 0.37
C ILE A 186 8.94 -17.58 -0.96
N SER A 187 7.78 -18.02 -1.46
CA SER A 187 7.68 -18.74 -2.73
C SER A 187 8.21 -17.89 -3.89
N TRP A 188 7.84 -16.61 -3.92
CA TRP A 188 8.30 -15.67 -4.93
C TRP A 188 9.77 -15.32 -4.76
N TYR A 189 10.19 -14.93 -3.55
CA TYR A 189 11.58 -14.56 -3.31
C TYR A 189 12.55 -15.73 -3.53
N TYR A 190 12.13 -16.96 -3.22
CA TYR A 190 12.87 -18.15 -3.56
C TYR A 190 13.00 -18.33 -5.08
N THR A 191 11.93 -18.08 -5.84
CA THR A 191 11.95 -18.15 -7.31
C THR A 191 12.93 -17.13 -7.90
N VAL A 192 12.86 -15.86 -7.46
CA VAL A 192 13.79 -14.79 -7.88
C VAL A 192 15.24 -15.14 -7.55
N PHE A 193 15.49 -15.62 -6.33
CA PHE A 193 16.82 -15.97 -5.86
C PHE A 193 17.40 -17.17 -6.63
N SER A 194 16.61 -18.23 -6.80
CA SER A 194 17.03 -19.44 -7.51
C SER A 194 17.21 -19.22 -9.02
N SER A 195 16.42 -18.34 -9.63
CA SER A 195 16.55 -18.00 -11.04
C SER A 195 17.68 -17.01 -11.35
N ARG A 196 18.36 -16.47 -10.32
CA ARG A 196 19.34 -15.38 -10.45
C ARG A 196 18.79 -14.23 -11.30
N ALA A 197 17.52 -13.91 -11.13
CA ALA A 197 16.89 -12.83 -11.89
C ALA A 197 17.64 -11.53 -11.60
N SER A 198 18.17 -10.90 -12.66
CA SER A 198 18.82 -9.59 -12.54
C SER A 198 17.76 -8.52 -12.26
N SER A 199 17.88 -7.80 -11.15
CA SER A 199 17.04 -6.63 -10.87
C SER A 199 17.36 -5.51 -11.87
N VAL A 200 16.38 -5.17 -12.71
CA VAL A 200 16.53 -4.14 -13.75
C VAL A 200 16.65 -2.74 -13.12
N HIS A 201 16.01 -2.52 -11.98
CA HIS A 201 15.97 -1.24 -11.27
C HIS A 201 17.17 -1.00 -10.33
N PHE A 202 17.81 -2.07 -9.88
CA PHE A 202 18.96 -2.04 -8.96
C PHE A 202 20.16 -2.71 -9.62
N SER A 203 20.59 -2.20 -10.77
CA SER A 203 21.90 -2.59 -11.29
C SER A 203 22.97 -1.94 -10.42
N ALA A 204 24.02 -2.67 -10.05
CA ALA A 204 25.13 -2.19 -9.22
C ALA A 204 26.02 -1.14 -9.91
N GLN A 205 25.51 -0.44 -10.93
CA GLN A 205 26.13 0.78 -11.40
C GLN A 205 25.91 1.84 -10.33
N SER A 206 26.97 2.11 -9.57
CA SER A 206 27.01 3.16 -8.57
C SER A 206 26.58 4.47 -9.21
N LEU A 207 25.35 4.90 -8.93
CA LEU A 207 24.96 6.30 -9.11
C LEU A 207 26.01 7.14 -8.38
N PRO A 208 26.66 8.11 -9.04
CA PRO A 208 27.59 8.98 -8.36
C PRO A 208 26.81 9.72 -7.27
N PHE A 209 27.11 9.38 -6.01
CA PHE A 209 26.44 9.96 -4.86
C PHE A 209 26.92 11.40 -4.71
N SER A 210 26.17 12.32 -5.32
CA SER A 210 26.39 13.76 -5.21
C SER A 210 25.21 14.38 -4.49
N PHE A 211 25.48 15.13 -3.42
CA PHE A 211 24.46 15.86 -2.67
C PHE A 211 23.66 16.80 -3.58
N GLY A 212 24.33 17.45 -4.55
CA GLY A 212 23.68 18.29 -5.55
C GLY A 212 22.71 17.52 -6.47
N LEU A 213 23.06 16.28 -6.84
CA LEU A 213 22.18 15.41 -7.62
C LEU A 213 20.92 15.03 -6.83
N ILE A 214 21.08 14.68 -5.56
CA ILE A 214 19.97 14.31 -4.66
C ILE A 214 19.01 15.49 -4.49
N ILE A 215 19.53 16.70 -4.23
CA ILE A 215 18.70 17.90 -4.13
C ILE A 215 17.95 18.16 -5.43
N ASN A 216 18.63 18.10 -6.58
CA ASN A 216 17.98 18.32 -7.87
C ASN A 216 16.86 17.30 -8.13
N ARG A 217 17.10 16.02 -7.85
CA ARG A 217 16.07 14.96 -7.96
C ARG A 217 14.90 15.20 -7.01
N PHE A 218 15.17 15.59 -5.76
CA PHE A 218 14.14 15.93 -4.79
C PHE A 218 13.29 17.13 -5.23
N LEU A 219 13.91 18.19 -5.75
CA LEU A 219 13.19 19.36 -6.25
C LEU A 219 12.33 19.01 -7.47
N LYS A 220 12.85 18.22 -8.41
CA LYS A 220 12.09 17.72 -9.57
C LYS A 220 10.89 16.87 -9.14
N LEU A 221 11.09 15.95 -8.19
CA LEU A 221 10.03 15.13 -7.62
C LEU A 221 8.97 15.99 -6.93
N SER A 222 9.38 16.95 -6.12
CA SER A 222 8.48 17.85 -5.40
C SER A 222 7.65 18.69 -6.37
N ASN A 223 8.29 19.26 -7.39
CA ASN A 223 7.60 20.02 -8.44
C ASN A 223 6.59 19.14 -9.19
N ARG A 224 6.97 17.91 -9.55
CA ARG A 224 6.06 16.98 -10.23
C ARG A 224 4.91 16.55 -9.32
N PHE A 225 5.16 16.27 -8.04
CA PHE A 225 4.12 15.95 -7.06
C PHE A 225 3.12 17.08 -6.93
N PHE A 226 3.58 18.33 -6.91
CA PHE A 226 2.71 19.50 -6.88
C PHE A 226 1.85 19.59 -8.14
N GLN A 227 2.45 19.47 -9.33
CA GLN A 227 1.71 19.49 -10.61
C GLN A 227 0.68 18.35 -10.70
N GLU A 228 1.09 17.15 -10.30
CA GLU A 228 0.24 15.96 -10.29
C GLU A 228 -0.94 16.15 -9.34
N SER A 229 -0.71 16.68 -8.13
CA SER A 229 -1.76 16.95 -7.13
C SER A 229 -2.79 17.98 -7.60
N LEU A 230 -2.42 18.91 -8.46
CA LEU A 230 -3.32 19.93 -9.03
C LEU A 230 -4.10 19.45 -10.26
N THR A 231 -3.83 18.23 -10.76
CA THR A 231 -4.48 17.70 -11.96
C THR A 231 -5.90 17.24 -11.66
N PHE A 232 -6.88 18.13 -11.86
CA PHE A 232 -8.29 17.89 -11.53
C PHE A 232 -8.86 16.62 -12.20
N SER A 233 -8.47 16.32 -13.44
CA SER A 233 -8.96 15.13 -14.16
C SER A 233 -8.59 13.80 -13.50
N ARG A 234 -7.51 13.76 -12.71
CA ARG A 234 -7.05 12.53 -12.02
C ARG A 234 -7.59 12.43 -10.59
N TRP A 235 -7.82 13.56 -9.94
CA TRP A 235 -8.02 13.61 -8.49
C TRP A 235 -9.31 14.32 -8.05
N ASN A 236 -10.06 14.95 -8.97
CA ASN A 236 -11.16 15.85 -8.64
C ASN A 236 -10.72 16.89 -7.58
N ILE A 237 -11.53 17.09 -6.54
CA ILE A 237 -11.30 18.02 -5.41
C ILE A 237 -10.50 17.32 -4.29
N PHE A 238 -10.04 16.08 -4.48
CA PHE A 238 -9.42 15.26 -3.43
C PHE A 238 -8.24 15.97 -2.76
N TRP A 239 -7.26 16.44 -3.53
CA TRP A 239 -6.08 17.11 -2.99
C TRP A 239 -6.40 18.47 -2.37
N VAL A 240 -7.42 19.17 -2.86
CA VAL A 240 -7.90 20.42 -2.25
C VAL A 240 -8.41 20.13 -0.84
N LEU A 241 -9.24 19.11 -0.66
CA LEU A 241 -9.70 18.68 0.66
C LEU A 241 -8.54 18.22 1.55
N LEU A 242 -7.59 17.50 0.95
CA LEU A 242 -6.41 16.97 1.63
C LEU A 242 -5.45 18.05 2.14
N ILE A 243 -5.33 19.19 1.45
CA ILE A 243 -4.50 20.33 1.87
C ILE A 243 -5.26 21.21 2.87
N MET A 244 -6.55 21.47 2.64
CA MET A 244 -7.33 22.37 3.49
C MET A 244 -7.60 21.79 4.88
N LEU A 245 -7.88 20.48 4.99
CA LEU A 245 -8.28 19.87 6.25
C LEU A 245 -7.15 19.82 7.30
N PRO A 246 -5.89 19.54 6.93
CA PRO A 246 -4.76 19.68 7.84
C PRO A 246 -4.52 21.11 8.33
N LEU A 247 -4.73 22.12 7.48
CA LEU A 247 -4.54 23.53 7.86
C LEU A 247 -5.60 23.96 8.88
N ILE A 248 -6.84 23.49 8.72
CA ILE A 248 -7.97 23.81 9.62
C ILE A 248 -7.86 23.01 10.94
N TYR A 249 -7.36 21.77 10.90
CA TYR A 249 -7.34 20.86 12.05
C TYR A 249 -5.93 20.45 12.51
N PHE A 250 -4.90 21.26 12.25
CA PHE A 250 -3.48 20.92 12.51
C PHE A 250 -3.21 20.41 13.94
N LYS A 251 -3.84 21.03 14.95
CA LYS A 251 -3.70 20.64 16.36
C LYS A 251 -4.32 19.26 16.69
N ARG A 252 -5.21 18.75 15.83
CA ARG A 252 -5.91 17.45 16.01
C ARG A 252 -5.25 16.30 15.25
N ILE A 253 -4.46 16.60 14.23
CA ILE A 253 -3.72 15.61 13.43
C ILE A 253 -2.79 14.75 14.30
N THR A 254 -2.25 15.32 15.37
CA THR A 254 -1.31 14.65 16.28
C THR A 254 -1.99 13.95 17.46
N ASN A 255 -3.31 13.75 17.43
CA ASN A 255 -3.98 12.95 18.46
C ASN A 255 -3.34 11.55 18.53
N LYS A 256 -3.07 11.07 19.75
CA LYS A 256 -2.47 9.76 20.04
C LYS A 256 -3.18 8.61 19.33
N ASN A 257 -4.48 8.73 19.09
CA ASN A 257 -5.27 7.71 18.39
C ASN A 257 -4.97 7.65 16.88
N ASN A 258 -4.63 8.78 16.25
CA ASN A 258 -4.35 8.88 14.81
C ASN A 258 -2.86 8.73 14.50
N ALA A 259 -2.01 8.96 15.50
CA ALA A 259 -0.56 8.95 15.36
C ALA A 259 0.00 7.71 14.65
N PRO A 260 -0.48 6.46 14.86
CA PRO A 260 0.05 5.31 14.13
C PRO A 260 -0.25 5.33 12.63
N VAL A 261 -1.46 5.71 12.23
CA VAL A 261 -1.84 5.79 10.80
C VAL A 261 -1.08 6.91 10.11
N LEU A 262 -0.98 8.06 10.78
CA LEU A 262 -0.22 9.20 10.28
C LEU A 262 1.28 8.89 10.14
N LEU A 263 1.87 8.26 11.16
CA LEU A 263 3.26 7.82 11.12
C LEU A 263 3.49 6.87 9.95
N ASN A 264 2.59 5.91 9.75
CA ASN A 264 2.69 4.96 8.65
C ASN A 264 2.64 5.66 7.28
N LEU A 265 1.71 6.60 7.11
CA LEU A 265 1.57 7.39 5.89
C LEU A 265 2.83 8.21 5.59
N ILE A 266 3.39 8.88 6.60
CA ILE A 266 4.63 9.65 6.48
C ILE A 266 5.80 8.73 6.11
N LEU A 267 5.91 7.56 6.76
CA LEU A 267 6.96 6.59 6.46
C LEU A 267 6.86 6.04 5.04
N GLN A 268 5.66 5.71 4.56
CA GLN A 268 5.47 5.27 3.18
C GLN A 268 5.87 6.37 2.19
N LEU A 269 5.40 7.60 2.37
CA LEU A 269 5.79 8.73 1.52
C LEU A 269 7.30 8.97 1.51
N PHE A 270 7.94 8.93 2.69
CA PHE A 270 9.38 9.10 2.83
C PHE A 270 10.14 7.99 2.11
N LEU A 271 9.80 6.74 2.36
CA LEU A 271 10.47 5.59 1.76
C LEU A 271 10.26 5.52 0.24
N TYR A 272 9.06 5.84 -0.27
CA TYR A 272 8.83 5.97 -1.70
C TYR A 272 9.67 7.08 -2.32
N THR A 273 9.79 8.22 -1.65
CA THR A 273 10.65 9.33 -2.09
C THR A 273 12.11 8.88 -2.18
N VAL A 274 12.61 8.16 -1.17
CA VAL A 274 13.96 7.60 -1.17
C VAL A 274 14.14 6.65 -2.36
N VAL A 275 13.22 5.70 -2.55
CA VAL A 275 13.28 4.71 -3.65
C VAL A 275 13.31 5.39 -5.01
N ILE A 276 12.47 6.40 -5.27
CA ILE A 276 12.48 7.13 -6.55
C ILE A 276 13.79 7.88 -6.75
N ILE A 277 14.28 8.58 -5.72
CA ILE A 277 15.49 9.41 -5.83
C ILE A 277 16.73 8.57 -6.13
N ILE A 278 16.82 7.35 -5.60
CA ILE A 278 17.96 6.46 -5.82
C ILE A 278 17.82 5.61 -7.09
N ASP A 279 16.68 5.66 -7.79
CA ASP A 279 16.48 4.87 -9.00
C ASP A 279 17.40 5.36 -10.14
N ILE A 280 17.94 4.42 -10.91
CA ILE A 280 18.85 4.72 -12.02
C ILE A 280 18.10 5.45 -13.13
N ASP A 281 16.87 5.04 -13.42
CA ASP A 281 16.00 5.65 -14.41
C ASP A 281 14.98 6.60 -13.74
N PHE A 282 15.52 7.55 -12.98
CA PHE A 282 14.76 8.53 -12.20
C PHE A 282 13.64 9.20 -13.01
N ASN A 283 13.89 9.60 -14.25
CA ASN A 283 12.88 10.32 -15.04
C ASN A 283 11.71 9.39 -15.40
N THR A 284 11.97 8.18 -15.91
CA THR A 284 10.92 7.23 -16.26
C THR A 284 10.10 6.83 -15.04
N VAL A 285 10.75 6.55 -13.92
CA VAL A 285 10.08 6.21 -12.66
C VAL A 285 9.27 7.39 -12.14
N LEU A 286 9.79 8.61 -12.21
CA LEU A 286 9.09 9.82 -11.79
C LEU A 286 7.78 10.02 -12.58
N PHE A 287 7.80 9.82 -13.90
CA PHE A 287 6.63 10.03 -14.75
C PHE A 287 5.59 8.91 -14.62
N ASN A 288 6.03 7.66 -14.44
CA ASN A 288 5.13 6.50 -14.48
C ASN A 288 4.60 6.06 -13.11
N SER A 289 5.35 6.31 -12.03
CA SER A 289 5.05 5.73 -10.71
C SER A 289 4.36 6.71 -9.75
N LEU A 290 4.48 8.02 -9.95
CA LEU A 290 4.02 8.99 -8.96
C LEU A 290 2.51 8.93 -8.68
N SER A 291 1.69 8.92 -9.73
CA SER A 291 0.24 8.81 -9.59
C SER A 291 -0.16 7.49 -8.94
N ARG A 292 0.53 6.40 -9.29
CA ARG A 292 0.31 5.07 -8.74
C ARG A 292 0.62 5.00 -7.25
N LEU A 293 1.74 5.56 -6.82
CA LEU A 293 2.13 5.63 -5.41
C LEU A 293 1.15 6.46 -4.59
N MET A 294 0.71 7.58 -5.14
CA MET A 294 -0.33 8.41 -4.53
C MET A 294 -1.64 7.64 -4.38
N MET A 295 -2.01 6.80 -5.36
CA MET A 295 -3.19 5.95 -5.29
C MET A 295 -3.19 5.01 -4.10
N HIS A 296 -2.03 4.40 -3.80
CA HIS A 296 -1.88 3.46 -2.67
C HIS A 296 -2.23 4.10 -1.33
N LEU A 297 -2.09 5.42 -1.22
CA LEU A 297 -2.27 6.18 0.01
C LEU A 297 -3.66 6.81 0.15
N ILE A 298 -4.44 6.94 -0.94
CA ILE A 298 -5.76 7.62 -0.93
C ILE A 298 -6.65 7.15 0.22
N PRO A 299 -6.91 5.83 0.41
CA PRO A 299 -7.86 5.39 1.44
C PRO A 299 -7.38 5.75 2.86
N LEU A 300 -6.05 5.71 3.08
CA LEU A 300 -5.45 6.10 4.35
C LEU A 300 -5.58 7.59 4.61
N VAL A 301 -5.38 8.43 3.59
CA VAL A 301 -5.56 9.88 3.77
C VAL A 301 -7.01 10.21 4.09
N ILE A 302 -7.98 9.59 3.39
CA ILE A 302 -9.40 9.80 3.69
C ILE A 302 -9.70 9.38 5.13
N LEU A 303 -9.16 8.26 5.60
CA LEU A 303 -9.33 7.82 6.98
C LEU A 303 -8.73 8.81 8.00
N VAL A 304 -7.56 9.37 7.72
CA VAL A 304 -6.94 10.41 8.57
C VAL A 304 -7.81 11.67 8.60
N ILE A 305 -8.32 12.10 7.45
CA ILE A 305 -9.27 13.22 7.34
C ILE A 305 -10.51 12.97 8.22
N LEU A 306 -11.17 11.83 8.05
CA LEU A 306 -12.36 11.45 8.81
C LEU A 306 -12.11 11.49 10.32
N ASN A 307 -11.00 10.90 10.76
CA ASN A 307 -10.61 10.86 12.16
C ASN A 307 -10.39 12.26 12.77
N ASN A 308 -9.90 13.23 11.98
CA ASN A 308 -9.63 14.59 12.46
C ASN A 308 -10.88 15.48 12.47
N VAL A 309 -11.80 15.27 11.53
CA VAL A 309 -13.05 16.04 11.44
C VAL A 309 -14.09 15.54 12.45
N PHE A 310 -14.24 14.22 12.62
CA PHE A 310 -15.35 13.60 13.34
C PHE A 310 -14.92 12.86 14.61
N GLU A 311 -13.96 13.40 15.35
CA GLU A 311 -13.26 12.85 16.55
C GLU A 311 -14.14 12.21 17.66
N ASN A 312 -15.47 12.35 17.59
CA ASN A 312 -16.44 12.03 18.64
C ASN A 312 -16.50 10.57 19.09
N LYS A 313 -15.98 9.57 18.35
CA LYS A 313 -16.11 8.14 18.71
C LYS A 313 -14.83 7.32 18.79
N THR A 314 -13.75 7.69 18.10
CA THR A 314 -12.43 7.04 18.30
C THR A 314 -11.90 7.29 19.70
N ALA A 315 -12.19 8.46 20.28
CA ALA A 315 -11.92 8.75 21.69
C ALA A 315 -12.75 7.87 22.63
N ILE A 316 -13.97 7.47 22.25
CA ILE A 316 -14.84 6.60 23.06
C ILE A 316 -14.31 5.16 23.07
N LEU A 317 -13.94 4.60 21.90
CA LEU A 317 -13.29 3.29 21.80
C LEU A 317 -11.99 3.20 22.63
N ALA A 318 -11.24 4.30 22.70
CA ALA A 318 -10.05 4.39 23.55
C ALA A 318 -10.37 4.59 25.05
N ARG A 319 -11.52 5.20 25.40
CA ARG A 319 -11.95 5.47 26.79
C ARG A 319 -12.67 4.29 27.44
N GLU A 320 -13.50 3.54 26.71
CA GLU A 320 -14.16 2.31 27.22
C GLU A 320 -13.14 1.24 27.65
N ASN A 321 -11.93 1.26 27.11
CA ASN A 321 -10.84 0.39 27.54
C ASN A 321 -10.08 0.88 28.78
N LYS A 322 -10.16 2.17 29.12
CA LYS A 322 -9.59 2.69 30.37
C LYS A 322 -10.49 2.43 31.57
N SER A 323 -11.80 2.28 31.38
CA SER A 323 -12.75 1.97 32.46
C SER A 323 -12.89 0.48 32.77
N LYS A 324 -12.29 -0.40 31.93
CA LYS A 324 -12.25 -1.86 32.13
C LYS A 324 -10.90 -2.38 32.66
N LYS A 325 -9.97 -1.48 32.97
CA LYS A 325 -8.74 -1.75 33.72
C LYS A 325 -8.88 -1.11 35.09
#